data_AF-A0A961CVI7-F1
#
_entry.id   AF-A0A961CVI7-F1
#
_cell.length_a   1.000
_cell.length_b   1.000
_cell.length_c   1.000
_cell.angle_alpha   90.00
_cell.angle_beta   90.00
_cell.angle_gamma   90.00
#
_symmetry.space_group_name_H-M   'P 1'
#
loop_
_entity.id
_entity.type
_entity.pdbx_description
1 polymer ?
#
loop_
_entity_poly.entity_id
_entity_poly.type
_entity_poly.pdbx_seq_one_letter_code
_entity_poly.pdbx_strand_id
1 'polypeptide(L)'
;DATLGDLMANGDGTPEDAVMAMVDTDLLDELLGTLDKRARYAVEARFGLLDGERKSFREVGENLGVTAEAARRLVSRAVAGLREDAVRILAV
;
A
#
# COMPACT_ATOMS: atom_id res chain seq x y z
N ASP A 1 38.06 -21.64 -14.73
CA ASP A 1 37.95 -21.60 -13.26
C ASP A 1 37.16 -20.35 -12.91
N ALA A 2 35.86 -20.51 -12.69
CA ALA A 2 34.94 -19.44 -12.34
C ALA A 2 34.34 -19.85 -11.00
N THR A 3 34.67 -19.12 -9.95
CA THR A 3 34.20 -19.38 -8.60
C THR A 3 32.75 -18.97 -8.47
N LEU A 4 32.02 -19.65 -7.59
CA LEU A 4 30.61 -19.44 -7.21
C LEU A 4 30.22 -17.98 -6.87
N GLY A 5 31.17 -17.05 -6.81
CA GLY A 5 30.93 -15.62 -6.64
C GLY A 5 30.38 -14.91 -7.88
N ASP A 6 30.56 -15.46 -9.09
CA ASP A 6 30.12 -14.81 -10.34
C ASP A 6 28.64 -15.07 -10.71
N LEU A 7 27.95 -15.97 -9.97
CA LEU A 7 26.54 -16.30 -10.23
C LEU A 7 25.56 -15.62 -9.27
N MET A 8 26.04 -14.84 -8.28
CA MET A 8 25.19 -14.07 -7.35
C MET A 8 24.96 -12.63 -7.83
N ALA A 9 24.92 -12.40 -9.15
CA ALA A 9 24.73 -11.07 -9.74
C ALA A 9 23.50 -11.00 -10.68
N ASN A 10 22.44 -11.76 -10.40
CA ASN A 10 21.13 -11.54 -11.03
C ASN A 10 20.09 -11.34 -9.92
N GLY A 11 19.64 -10.10 -9.77
CA GLY A 11 18.73 -9.62 -8.73
C GLY A 11 17.27 -9.98 -8.97
N ASP A 12 17.01 -11.25 -9.32
CA ASP A 12 15.64 -11.77 -9.42
C ASP A 12 15.40 -12.58 -8.14
N GLY A 13 14.48 -12.10 -7.30
CA GLY A 13 14.12 -12.75 -6.04
C GLY A 13 13.73 -14.23 -6.23
N THR A 14 13.77 -14.99 -5.14
CA THR A 14 13.38 -16.41 -5.20
C THR A 14 11.90 -16.56 -5.58
N PRO A 15 11.47 -17.71 -6.15
CA PRO A 15 10.05 -17.98 -6.38
C PRO A 15 9.19 -17.80 -5.12
N GLU A 16 9.73 -18.13 -3.95
CA GLU A 16 9.12 -17.90 -2.65
C GLU A 16 8.94 -16.40 -2.35
N ASP A 17 9.94 -15.57 -2.64
CA ASP A 17 9.84 -14.11 -2.51
C ASP A 17 8.77 -13.54 -3.45
N ALA A 18 8.67 -14.07 -4.67
CA ALA A 18 7.64 -13.67 -5.63
C ALA A 18 6.23 -14.04 -5.14
N VAL A 19 6.04 -15.25 -4.59
CA VAL A 19 4.76 -15.69 -4.02
C VAL A 19 4.39 -14.85 -2.78
N MET A 20 5.35 -14.57 -1.90
CA MET A 20 5.11 -13.71 -0.72
C MET A 20 4.73 -12.29 -1.13
N ALA A 21 5.44 -11.70 -2.09
CA ALA A 21 5.10 -10.37 -2.62
C ALA A 21 3.72 -10.33 -3.30
N MET A 22 3.33 -11.42 -4.00
CA MET A 22 2.00 -11.55 -4.59
C MET A 22 0.91 -11.63 -3.51
N VAL A 23 1.10 -12.46 -2.47
CA VAL A 23 0.17 -12.59 -1.34
C VAL A 23 0.01 -11.26 -0.60
N ASP A 24 1.11 -10.54 -0.38
CA ASP A 24 1.09 -9.21 0.25
C ASP A 24 0.32 -8.19 -0.61
N THR A 25 0.36 -8.32 -1.93
CA THR A 25 -0.37 -7.45 -2.86
C THR A 25 -1.86 -7.74 -2.87
N ASP A 26 -2.25 -9.02 -2.88
CA ASP A 26 -3.67 -9.44 -2.87
C ASP A 26 -4.35 -9.06 -1.54
N LEU A 27 -3.68 -9.30 -0.41
CA LEU A 27 -4.18 -8.90 0.91
C LEU A 27 -4.32 -7.37 1.02
N LEU A 28 -3.37 -6.63 0.45
CA LEU A 28 -3.44 -5.17 0.40
C LEU A 28 -4.62 -4.68 -0.44
N ASP A 29 -4.88 -5.29 -1.60
CA ASP A 29 -6.03 -4.91 -2.44
C ASP A 29 -7.36 -5.28 -1.78
N GLU A 30 -7.45 -6.42 -1.10
CA GLU A 30 -8.64 -6.81 -0.31
C GLU A 30 -8.91 -5.77 0.79
N LEU A 31 -7.88 -5.41 1.55
CA LEU A 31 -7.98 -4.38 2.60
C LEU A 31 -8.37 -3.03 2.04
N LEU A 32 -7.70 -2.55 0.99
CA LEU A 32 -8.06 -1.28 0.34
C LEU A 32 -9.46 -1.34 -0.29
N GLY A 33 -9.93 -2.54 -0.67
CA GLY A 33 -11.28 -2.81 -1.15
C GLY A 33 -12.38 -2.61 -0.10
N THR A 34 -12.06 -2.63 1.20
CA THR A 34 -13.05 -2.32 2.26
C THR A 34 -13.35 -0.83 2.40
N LEU A 35 -12.47 0.03 1.85
CA LEU A 35 -12.62 1.48 1.90
C LEU A 35 -13.55 1.99 0.80
N ASP A 36 -14.28 3.07 1.10
CA ASP A 36 -14.97 3.82 0.04
C ASP A 36 -13.97 4.45 -0.95
N LYS A 37 -14.43 4.76 -2.16
CA LYS A 37 -13.57 5.27 -3.25
C LYS A 37 -12.72 6.49 -2.86
N ARG A 38 -13.26 7.41 -2.04
CA ARG A 38 -12.53 8.61 -1.62
C ARG A 38 -11.49 8.26 -0.56
N ALA A 39 -11.83 7.43 0.41
CA ALA A 39 -10.91 6.97 1.43
C ALA A 39 -9.77 6.13 0.84
N ARG A 40 -10.08 5.20 -0.07
CA ARG A 40 -9.10 4.39 -0.82
C ARG A 40 -8.11 5.28 -1.55
N TYR A 41 -8.60 6.22 -2.38
CA TYR A 41 -7.73 7.17 -3.08
C TYR A 41 -6.83 7.96 -2.12
N ALA A 42 -7.39 8.46 -1.01
CA ALA A 42 -6.64 9.26 -0.05
C ALA A 42 -5.49 8.47 0.58
N VAL A 43 -5.72 7.19 0.90
CA VAL A 43 -4.71 6.26 1.44
C VAL A 43 -3.68 5.94 0.37
N GLU A 44 -4.10 5.47 -0.81
CA GLU A 44 -3.20 5.08 -1.89
C GLU A 44 -2.27 6.23 -2.30
N ALA A 45 -2.82 7.43 -2.50
CA ALA A 45 -2.03 8.62 -2.83
C ALA A 45 -1.07 9.02 -1.69
N ARG A 46 -1.52 8.97 -0.42
CA ARG A 46 -0.69 9.38 0.72
C ARG A 46 0.52 8.48 0.91
N PHE A 47 0.37 7.18 0.64
CA PHE A 47 1.40 6.17 0.83
C PHE A 47 2.17 5.81 -0.44
N GLY A 48 1.80 6.36 -1.60
CA GLY A 48 2.48 6.12 -2.88
C GLY A 48 2.09 4.80 -3.53
N LEU A 49 0.90 4.29 -3.24
CA LEU A 49 0.39 3.02 -3.79
C LEU A 49 -0.21 3.18 -5.19
N LEU A 50 -0.37 4.42 -5.68
CA LEU A 50 -0.86 4.71 -7.04
C LEU A 50 0.27 4.74 -8.07
N ASP A 51 1.35 5.48 -7.76
CA ASP A 51 2.41 5.85 -8.70
C ASP A 51 3.82 5.69 -8.10
N GLY A 52 3.93 5.10 -6.90
CA GLY A 52 5.20 4.98 -6.17
C GLY A 52 5.58 6.23 -5.36
N GLU A 53 4.86 7.34 -5.50
CA GLU A 53 5.23 8.64 -4.92
C GLU A 53 4.26 9.07 -3.80
N ARG A 54 4.80 9.30 -2.60
CA ARG A 54 4.01 9.72 -1.45
C ARG A 54 3.54 11.17 -1.60
N LYS A 55 2.24 11.40 -1.73
CA LYS A 55 1.66 12.75 -1.76
C LYS A 55 1.51 13.33 -0.35
N SER A 56 1.68 14.64 -0.20
CA SER A 56 1.36 15.37 1.03
C SER A 56 -0.17 15.46 1.24
N PHE A 57 -0.62 15.72 2.46
CA PHE A 57 -2.05 15.94 2.72
C PHE A 57 -2.62 17.15 1.96
N ARG A 58 -1.77 18.12 1.62
CA ARG A 58 -2.15 19.27 0.80
C ARG A 58 -2.51 18.81 -0.62
N GLU A 59 -1.63 18.06 -1.26
CA GLU A 59 -1.84 17.52 -2.62
C GLU A 59 -3.03 16.55 -2.66
N VAL A 60 -3.15 15.66 -1.66
CA VAL A 60 -4.31 14.76 -1.55
C VAL A 60 -5.61 15.56 -1.38
N GLY A 61 -5.59 16.61 -0.56
CA GLY A 61 -6.73 17.51 -0.36
C GLY A 61 -7.13 18.24 -1.65
N GLU A 62 -6.15 18.78 -2.38
CA GLU A 62 -6.35 19.45 -3.67
C GLU A 62 -7.04 18.52 -4.68
N ASN A 63 -6.56 17.29 -4.83
CA ASN A 63 -7.15 16.31 -5.76
C ASN A 63 -8.56 15.86 -5.34
N LEU A 64 -8.87 15.90 -4.04
CA LEU A 64 -10.18 15.51 -3.49
C LEU A 64 -11.16 16.69 -3.34
N GLY A 65 -10.74 17.92 -3.66
CA GLY A 65 -11.53 19.14 -3.48
C GLY A 65 -11.80 19.49 -2.01
N VAL A 66 -10.87 19.16 -1.11
CA VAL A 66 -11.01 19.39 0.35
C VAL A 66 -9.76 20.03 0.94
N THR A 67 -9.86 20.51 2.18
CA THR A 67 -8.69 21.05 2.89
C THR A 67 -7.67 19.96 3.24
N ALA A 68 -6.41 20.35 3.42
CA ALA A 68 -5.35 19.43 3.84
C ALA A 68 -5.67 18.71 5.17
N GLU A 69 -6.30 19.42 6.12
CA GLU A 69 -6.70 18.84 7.40
C GLU A 69 -7.85 17.84 7.24
N ALA A 70 -8.82 18.11 6.34
CA ALA A 70 -9.86 17.15 6.02
C ALA A 70 -9.29 15.88 5.37
N ALA A 71 -8.33 16.02 4.46
CA ALA A 71 -7.60 14.90 3.87
C ALA A 71 -6.84 14.09 4.94
N ARG A 72 -6.15 14.76 5.86
CA ARG A 72 -5.48 14.11 6.99
C ARG A 72 -6.43 13.29 7.83
N ARG A 73 -7.57 13.86 8.24
CA ARG A 73 -8.60 13.16 9.03
C ARG A 73 -9.21 11.98 8.28
N LEU A 74 -9.42 12.12 6.97
CA LEU A 74 -9.90 11.03 6.11
C LEU A 74 -8.92 9.86 6.12
N VAL A 75 -7.64 10.12 5.86
CA VAL A 75 -6.59 9.09 5.88
C VAL A 75 -6.46 8.45 7.25
N SER A 76 -6.42 9.23 8.34
CA SER A 76 -6.28 8.69 9.69
C SER A 76 -7.43 7.75 10.06
N ARG A 77 -8.67 8.08 9.70
CA ARG A 77 -9.82 7.20 9.94
C ARG A 77 -9.77 5.95 9.08
N ALA A 78 -9.42 6.08 7.80
CA ALA A 78 -9.29 4.94 6.90
C ALA A 78 -8.21 3.96 7.39
N VAL A 79 -7.02 4.45 7.74
CA VAL A 79 -5.92 3.61 8.26
C VAL A 79 -6.29 2.93 9.58
N ALA A 80 -7.05 3.59 10.46
CA ALA A 80 -7.55 2.95 11.68
C ALA A 80 -8.51 1.79 11.35
N GLY A 81 -9.45 1.99 10.43
CA GLY A 81 -10.36 0.93 9.98
C GLY A 81 -9.63 -0.24 9.31
N LEU A 82 -8.64 0.04 8.44
CA LEU A 82 -7.82 -0.98 7.81
C LEU A 82 -7.09 -1.87 8.82
N ARG A 83 -6.66 -1.32 9.97
CA ARG A 83 -6.03 -2.13 11.03
C ARG A 83 -7.02 -3.10 11.67
N GLU A 84 -8.26 -2.66 11.89
CA GLU A 84 -9.33 -3.52 12.43
C GLU A 84 -9.74 -4.61 11.43
N ASP A 85 -9.84 -4.25 10.15
CA ASP A 85 -10.17 -5.19 9.07
C ASP A 85 -9.04 -6.21 8.86
N ALA A 86 -7.77 -5.79 8.93
CA ALA A 86 -6.63 -6.70 8.82
C ALA A 86 -6.61 -7.76 9.91
N VAL A 87 -6.95 -7.38 11.16
CA VAL A 87 -7.08 -8.35 12.25
C VAL A 87 -8.20 -9.35 11.96
N ARG A 88 -9.31 -8.91 11.36
CA ARG A 88 -10.43 -9.78 11.01
C ARG A 88 -10.09 -10.75 9.88
N ILE A 89 -9.40 -10.28 8.84
CA ILE A 89 -9.03 -11.09 7.66
C ILE A 89 -7.96 -12.13 8.04
N LEU A 90 -6.96 -11.74 8.82
CA LEU A 90 -5.86 -12.63 9.24
C LEU A 90 -6.24 -13.61 10.36
N ALA A 91 -7.39 -13.42 11.02
CA ALA A 91 -7.87 -14.31 12.07
C ALA A 91 -8.66 -15.53 11.53
N VAL A 92 -8.78 -15.67 10.21
CA VAL A 92 -9.44 -16.78 9.51
C VAL A 92 -8.41 -17.82 9.09
#